data_AF-A0A7C6B137-F1
#
_entry.id   AF-A0A7C6B137-F1
#
_cell.length_a   1.000
_cell.length_b   1.000
_cell.length_c   1.000
_cell.angle_alpha   90.00
_cell.angle_beta   90.00
_cell.angle_gamma   90.00
#
_symmetry.space_group_name_H-M   'P 1'
#
loop_
_entity.id
_entity.type
_entity.pdbx_description
1 polymer ?
#
loop_
_entity_poly.entity_id
_entity_poly.type
_entity_poly.pdbx_seq_one_letter_code
_entity_poly.pdbx_strand_id
1 'polypeptide(L)'
;MNKRAEMPGWRWTAPVDGKRRRLRLEPTPSGWYVASDSGVEIRLTGCSDGLICRIRAKEEDKDVVQLGIGETTSRLCNAIFLPQCDTAFEFEGDNLDLRFEGGGSRRCLVVRTDGPLTITRYADYMKAHRGLRWFRPLDRSCFPRPPAGWCSWYYYYLGIDEAETIRNTDWLAENLKPFGCEWVQIDDGWQDKGSGYGLNRDFFKVCAEKFPRGMKFLADYIRSKGLRPGI
;
A
#
# COMPACT_ATOMS: atom_id res chain seq x y z
N MET A 1 -23.15 4.45 21.76
CA MET A 1 -23.22 3.08 21.20
C MET A 1 -23.08 3.18 19.68
N ASN A 2 -21.95 2.70 19.16
CA ASN A 2 -21.50 2.59 17.76
C ASN A 2 -22.27 3.27 16.62
N LYS A 3 -21.75 4.40 16.13
CA LYS A 3 -21.95 4.84 14.73
C LYS A 3 -21.02 4.02 13.84
N ARG A 4 -21.57 3.11 13.03
CA ARG A 4 -20.88 2.59 11.84
C ARG A 4 -20.62 3.78 10.92
N ALA A 5 -19.37 4.01 10.53
CA ALA A 5 -19.04 4.98 9.49
C ALA A 5 -19.71 4.54 8.18
N GLU A 6 -20.66 5.33 7.70
CA GLU A 6 -21.24 5.16 6.37
C GLU A 6 -20.13 5.40 5.34
N MET A 7 -19.95 4.43 4.43
CA MET A 7 -19.04 4.56 3.30
C MET A 7 -19.49 5.75 2.44
N PRO A 8 -18.57 6.58 1.90
CA PRO A 8 -18.93 7.67 0.99
C PRO A 8 -19.74 7.11 -0.19
N GLY A 9 -21.00 7.51 -0.27
CA GLY A 9 -21.93 7.03 -1.27
C GLY A 9 -21.47 7.38 -2.67
N TRP A 10 -21.13 6.36 -3.45
CA TRP A 10 -21.04 6.47 -4.90
C TRP A 10 -22.46 6.70 -5.43
N ARG A 11 -22.80 7.93 -5.83
CA ARG A 11 -24.08 8.18 -6.54
C ARG A 11 -23.90 7.79 -8.01
N TRP A 12 -24.37 6.60 -8.33
CA TRP A 12 -24.63 6.14 -9.69
C TRP A 12 -26.10 6.40 -10.02
N THR A 13 -26.39 7.03 -11.14
CA THR A 13 -27.71 6.99 -11.78
C THR A 13 -27.56 6.31 -13.12
N ALA A 14 -27.72 4.99 -13.15
CA ALA A 14 -28.04 4.25 -14.37
C ALA A 14 -28.99 3.07 -14.02
N PRO A 15 -29.90 2.68 -14.93
CA PRO A 15 -31.00 1.80 -14.59
C PRO A 15 -30.55 0.35 -14.37
N VAL A 16 -31.19 -0.28 -13.39
CA VAL A 16 -31.14 -1.70 -13.04
C VAL A 16 -31.76 -2.50 -14.19
N ASP A 17 -30.96 -3.03 -15.14
CA ASP A 17 -31.50 -4.04 -16.07
C ASP A 17 -30.49 -4.92 -16.83
N GLY A 18 -29.25 -5.07 -16.35
CA GLY A 18 -28.34 -6.15 -16.77
C GLY A 18 -27.91 -6.21 -18.24
N LYS A 19 -28.25 -5.23 -19.08
CA LYS A 19 -27.76 -5.11 -20.48
C LYS A 19 -26.69 -4.03 -20.58
N ARG A 20 -25.56 -4.36 -21.24
CA ARG A 20 -24.50 -3.41 -21.65
C ARG A 20 -25.17 -2.19 -22.31
N ARG A 21 -24.99 -0.99 -21.75
CA ARG A 21 -25.39 0.28 -22.39
C ARG A 21 -24.26 1.31 -22.29
N ARG A 22 -24.07 2.05 -23.38
CA ARG A 22 -23.21 3.23 -23.49
C ARG A 22 -23.76 4.31 -22.55
N LEU A 23 -23.00 4.70 -21.53
CA LEU A 23 -23.42 5.76 -20.60
C LEU A 23 -23.01 7.12 -21.16
N ARG A 24 -23.99 7.98 -21.42
CA ARG A 24 -23.79 9.42 -21.61
C ARG A 24 -23.93 10.03 -20.23
N LEU A 25 -22.83 10.53 -19.67
CA LEU A 25 -22.87 11.24 -18.39
C LEU A 25 -23.46 12.65 -18.64
N GLU A 26 -24.37 13.12 -17.78
CA GLU A 26 -24.93 14.49 -17.77
C GLU A 26 -24.52 15.25 -16.48
N PRO A 27 -24.23 16.58 -16.55
CA PRO A 27 -23.49 17.25 -15.49
C PRO A 27 -24.36 17.39 -14.24
N THR A 28 -23.78 17.20 -13.06
CA THR A 28 -24.46 17.53 -11.79
C THR A 28 -23.64 18.59 -11.05
N PRO A 29 -24.25 19.39 -10.17
CA PRO A 29 -23.55 20.44 -9.42
C PRO A 29 -22.39 19.95 -8.54
N SER A 30 -22.24 18.62 -8.38
CA SER A 30 -21.24 17.96 -7.52
C SER A 30 -20.39 16.91 -8.24
N GLY A 31 -20.43 16.80 -9.57
CA GLY A 31 -19.66 15.80 -10.33
C GLY A 31 -18.96 16.41 -11.55
N TRP A 32 -17.62 16.29 -11.58
CA TRP A 32 -16.78 16.79 -12.68
C TRP A 32 -16.45 15.64 -13.64
N TYR A 33 -17.13 15.60 -14.77
CA TYR A 33 -16.59 14.97 -15.98
C TYR A 33 -16.72 15.98 -17.12
N VAL A 34 -15.76 15.96 -18.04
CA VAL A 34 -15.77 16.80 -19.24
C VAL A 34 -15.81 15.85 -20.43
N ALA A 35 -16.94 15.84 -21.14
CA ALA A 35 -17.06 15.18 -22.43
C ALA A 35 -16.95 16.25 -23.53
N SER A 36 -16.09 16.02 -24.53
CA SER A 36 -15.99 16.83 -25.73
C SER A 36 -16.14 15.94 -26.97
N ASP A 37 -16.22 16.56 -28.14
CA ASP A 37 -16.22 15.84 -29.43
C ASP A 37 -14.91 15.06 -29.68
N SER A 38 -13.85 15.37 -28.91
CA SER A 38 -12.52 14.78 -29.03
C SER A 38 -12.18 13.75 -27.94
N GLY A 39 -13.00 13.58 -26.90
CA GLY A 39 -12.69 12.65 -25.81
C GLY A 39 -13.50 12.83 -24.52
N VAL A 40 -13.16 12.02 -23.52
CA VAL A 40 -13.77 12.04 -22.18
C VAL A 40 -12.68 12.14 -21.12
N GLU A 41 -12.80 13.11 -20.22
CA GLU A 41 -12.09 13.17 -18.94
C GLU A 41 -13.07 12.96 -17.79
N ILE A 42 -12.75 12.05 -16.87
CA ILE A 42 -13.47 11.89 -15.61
C ILE A 42 -12.51 12.04 -14.42
N ARG A 43 -13.05 12.47 -13.28
CA ARG A 43 -12.33 12.55 -12.01
C ARG A 43 -13.01 11.69 -10.95
N LEU A 44 -12.30 10.69 -10.42
CA LEU A 44 -12.77 9.86 -9.31
C LEU A 44 -12.15 10.37 -8.00
N THR A 45 -12.99 10.82 -7.08
CA THR A 45 -12.59 11.23 -5.72
C THR A 45 -12.77 10.10 -4.72
N GLY A 46 -12.13 10.19 -3.55
CA GLY A 46 -12.27 9.17 -2.49
C GLY A 46 -11.51 7.87 -2.77
N CYS A 47 -10.57 7.90 -3.71
CA CYS A 47 -9.69 6.78 -4.08
C CYS A 47 -8.25 6.99 -3.59
N SER A 48 -8.07 7.66 -2.45
CA SER A 48 -6.74 8.08 -1.96
C SER A 48 -5.82 6.92 -1.60
N ASP A 49 -6.36 5.72 -1.37
CA ASP A 49 -5.63 4.47 -1.13
C ASP A 49 -5.54 3.58 -2.38
N GLY A 50 -6.13 4.02 -3.49
CA GLY A 50 -6.25 3.25 -4.70
C GLY A 50 -4.92 3.04 -5.40
N LEU A 51 -4.84 1.90 -6.09
CA LEU A 51 -3.68 1.47 -6.85
C LEU A 51 -4.06 1.43 -8.33
N ILE A 52 -3.43 2.27 -9.15
CA ILE A 52 -3.52 2.15 -10.61
C ILE A 52 -2.84 0.83 -10.99
N CYS A 53 -3.55 0.00 -11.73
CA CYS A 53 -3.11 -1.35 -12.04
C CYS A 53 -3.68 -1.85 -13.36
N ARG A 54 -3.29 -3.08 -13.70
CA ARG A 54 -3.90 -3.90 -14.73
C ARG A 54 -4.53 -5.11 -14.03
N ILE A 55 -5.86 -5.26 -14.13
CA ILE A 55 -6.57 -6.32 -13.42
C ILE A 55 -6.72 -7.61 -14.22
N ARG A 56 -6.48 -7.57 -15.53
CA ARG A 56 -6.46 -8.70 -16.46
C ARG A 56 -5.23 -8.61 -17.34
N ALA A 57 -4.49 -9.71 -17.49
CA ALA A 57 -3.44 -9.76 -18.50
C ALA A 57 -4.07 -9.71 -19.90
N LYS A 58 -3.40 -9.09 -20.86
CA LYS A 58 -3.75 -9.30 -22.26
C LYS A 58 -3.41 -10.75 -22.63
N GLU A 59 -4.14 -11.33 -23.57
CA GLU A 59 -3.86 -12.71 -24.03
C GLU A 59 -2.41 -12.87 -24.50
N GLU A 60 -1.88 -11.82 -25.14
CA GLU A 60 -0.52 -11.68 -25.64
C GLU A 60 0.53 -11.68 -24.51
N ASP A 61 0.15 -11.24 -23.31
CA ASP A 61 1.02 -10.98 -22.15
C ASP A 61 0.64 -11.86 -20.95
N LYS A 62 -0.05 -12.99 -21.15
CA LYS A 62 -0.62 -13.78 -20.04
C LYS A 62 0.41 -14.27 -19.02
N ASP A 63 1.67 -14.37 -19.42
CA ASP A 63 2.80 -14.80 -18.59
C ASP A 63 3.54 -13.62 -17.91
N VAL A 64 3.09 -12.37 -18.12
CA VAL A 64 3.72 -11.16 -17.58
C VAL A 64 2.94 -10.64 -16.38
N VAL A 65 3.63 -10.51 -15.24
CA VAL A 65 3.10 -9.85 -14.05
C VAL A 65 3.66 -8.43 -13.95
N GLN A 66 2.80 -7.43 -14.13
CA GLN A 66 3.18 -6.03 -13.97
C GLN A 66 2.97 -5.59 -12.51
N LEU A 67 4.03 -5.04 -11.90
CA LEU A 67 4.01 -4.51 -10.55
C LEU A 67 4.32 -3.00 -10.59
N GLY A 68 3.52 -2.22 -9.89
CA GLY A 68 3.74 -0.79 -9.67
C GLY A 68 3.79 -0.50 -8.18
N ILE A 69 4.78 0.29 -7.76
CA ILE A 69 4.88 0.80 -6.38
C ILE A 69 4.79 2.32 -6.45
N GLY A 70 3.96 2.92 -5.59
CA GLY A 70 3.76 4.38 -5.56
C GLY A 70 2.88 4.90 -6.68
N GLU A 71 3.07 6.17 -7.05
CA GLU A 71 2.24 6.90 -8.03
C GLU A 71 2.67 6.68 -9.47
N THR A 72 3.28 5.53 -9.76
CA THR A 72 3.80 5.22 -11.09
C THR A 72 2.64 5.05 -12.07
N THR A 73 2.58 5.88 -13.10
CA THR A 73 1.58 5.78 -14.17
C THR A 73 2.17 5.00 -15.34
N SER A 74 1.41 4.03 -15.86
CA SER A 74 1.77 3.28 -17.06
C SER A 74 0.57 3.24 -17.99
N ARG A 75 0.78 3.49 -19.29
CA ARG A 75 -0.25 3.30 -20.33
C ARG A 75 -0.71 1.86 -20.49
N LEU A 76 -0.01 0.91 -19.85
CA LEU A 76 -0.42 -0.48 -19.77
C LEU A 76 -1.51 -0.71 -18.72
N CYS A 77 -1.61 0.17 -17.72
CA CYS A 77 -2.64 0.11 -16.68
C CYS A 77 -3.94 0.72 -17.19
N ASN A 78 -5.03 0.00 -17.00
CA ASN A 78 -6.37 0.39 -17.43
C ASN A 78 -7.37 0.29 -16.28
N ALA A 79 -6.92 0.16 -15.04
CA ALA A 79 -7.78 -0.04 -13.89
C ALA A 79 -7.27 0.67 -12.64
N ILE A 80 -8.16 0.81 -11.66
CA ILE A 80 -7.83 1.14 -10.28
C ILE A 80 -8.42 0.09 -9.35
N PHE A 81 -7.61 -0.45 -8.46
CA PHE A 81 -8.07 -1.29 -7.34
C PHE A 81 -8.11 -0.47 -6.06
N LEU A 82 -9.19 -0.61 -5.29
CA LEU A 82 -9.42 0.05 -4.00
C LEU A 82 -9.36 -0.99 -2.87
N PRO A 83 -8.20 -1.13 -2.21
CA PRO A 83 -8.00 -2.17 -1.19
C PRO A 83 -8.94 -2.05 0.00
N GLN A 84 -9.33 -0.84 0.40
CA GLN A 84 -10.18 -0.62 1.58
C GLN A 84 -11.61 -1.15 1.42
N CYS A 85 -12.11 -1.30 0.18
CA CYS A 85 -13.46 -1.79 -0.10
C CYS A 85 -13.51 -2.97 -1.07
N ASP A 86 -12.36 -3.60 -1.34
CA ASP A 86 -12.22 -4.74 -2.24
C ASP A 86 -12.94 -4.53 -3.58
N THR A 87 -12.79 -3.35 -4.17
CA THR A 87 -13.47 -3.00 -5.43
C THR A 87 -12.45 -2.56 -6.46
N ALA A 88 -12.57 -3.06 -7.69
CA ALA A 88 -11.81 -2.55 -8.82
C ALA A 88 -12.73 -1.87 -9.84
N PHE A 89 -12.19 -0.86 -10.51
CA PHE A 89 -12.80 -0.26 -11.70
C PHE A 89 -11.83 -0.41 -12.84
N GLU A 90 -12.30 -0.98 -13.94
CA GLU A 90 -11.56 -1.07 -15.20
C GLU A 90 -12.14 -0.08 -16.19
N PHE A 91 -11.26 0.52 -16.97
CA PHE A 91 -11.54 1.53 -17.95
C PHE A 91 -11.11 1.00 -19.32
N GLU A 92 -11.97 1.16 -20.31
CA GLU A 92 -11.69 0.81 -21.70
C GLU A 92 -12.02 2.04 -22.57
N GLY A 93 -11.09 2.44 -23.42
CA GLY A 93 -11.19 3.62 -24.28
C GLY A 93 -9.92 3.80 -25.13
N ASP A 94 -10.01 4.62 -26.17
CA ASP A 94 -8.87 4.88 -27.06
C ASP A 94 -7.86 5.82 -26.40
N ASN A 95 -6.56 5.55 -26.53
CA ASN A 95 -5.49 6.36 -25.93
C ASN A 95 -5.68 6.66 -24.43
N LEU A 96 -6.13 5.65 -23.68
CA LEU A 96 -6.44 5.74 -22.26
C LEU A 96 -5.22 6.20 -21.42
N ASP A 97 -5.43 7.24 -20.60
CA ASP A 97 -4.47 7.78 -19.63
C ASP A 97 -5.08 7.79 -18.23
N LEU A 98 -4.39 7.18 -17.27
CA LEU A 98 -4.78 7.13 -15.86
C LEU A 98 -3.67 7.77 -15.03
N ARG A 99 -4.01 8.77 -14.23
CA ARG A 99 -3.07 9.42 -13.33
C ARG A 99 -3.72 9.95 -12.07
N PHE A 100 -2.96 9.99 -10.99
CA PHE A 100 -3.39 10.69 -9.80
C PHE A 100 -3.08 12.19 -9.93
N GLU A 101 -4.01 13.03 -9.49
CA GLU A 101 -3.81 14.47 -9.30
C GLU A 101 -4.13 14.85 -7.85
N GLY A 102 -3.51 15.93 -7.37
CA GLY A 102 -3.63 16.39 -5.99
C GLY A 102 -2.76 15.60 -5.00
N GLY A 103 -2.98 15.82 -3.70
CA GLY A 103 -2.22 15.18 -2.63
C GLY A 103 -3.05 14.97 -1.36
N GLY A 104 -2.65 13.99 -0.55
CA GLY A 104 -3.32 13.67 0.72
C GLY A 104 -4.80 13.35 0.54
N SER A 105 -5.67 14.01 1.32
CA SER A 105 -7.12 13.81 1.29
C SER A 105 -7.80 14.34 0.02
N ARG A 106 -7.11 15.16 -0.78
CA ARG A 106 -7.61 15.71 -2.05
C ARG A 106 -7.17 14.91 -3.28
N ARG A 107 -6.49 13.77 -3.05
CA ARG A 107 -6.04 12.87 -4.12
C ARG A 107 -7.24 12.34 -4.91
N CYS A 108 -7.21 12.49 -6.23
CA CYS A 108 -8.20 11.96 -7.14
C CYS A 108 -7.53 11.24 -8.32
N LEU A 109 -8.21 10.25 -8.88
CA LEU A 109 -7.81 9.63 -10.14
C LEU A 109 -8.44 10.40 -11.29
N VAL A 110 -7.62 10.88 -12.21
CA VAL A 110 -8.05 11.42 -13.50
C VAL A 110 -7.91 10.34 -14.54
N VAL A 111 -8.98 10.10 -15.30
CA VAL A 111 -9.01 9.15 -16.41
C VAL A 111 -9.38 9.90 -17.67
N ARG A 112 -8.55 9.78 -18.70
CA ARG A 112 -8.74 10.42 -20.01
C ARG A 112 -8.76 9.36 -21.10
N THR A 113 -9.58 9.59 -22.11
CA THR A 113 -9.63 8.78 -23.33
C THR A 113 -9.96 9.68 -24.51
N ASP A 114 -9.43 9.34 -25.66
CA ASP A 114 -9.95 9.82 -26.93
C ASP A 114 -11.24 9.03 -27.21
N GLY A 115 -12.31 9.70 -27.61
CA GLY A 115 -13.60 9.04 -27.85
C GLY A 115 -14.31 8.47 -26.59
N PRO A 116 -15.13 7.41 -26.75
CA PRO A 116 -16.00 6.91 -25.69
C PRO A 116 -15.26 6.14 -24.59
N LEU A 117 -15.61 6.44 -23.33
CA LEU A 117 -15.12 5.69 -22.17
C LEU A 117 -16.13 4.63 -21.73
N THR A 118 -15.66 3.40 -21.52
CA THR A 118 -16.39 2.33 -20.81
C THR A 118 -15.76 2.10 -19.45
N ILE A 119 -16.61 1.92 -18.42
CA ILE A 119 -16.17 1.66 -17.05
C ILE A 119 -16.86 0.39 -16.54
N THR A 120 -16.08 -0.59 -16.12
CA THR A 120 -16.57 -1.85 -15.53
C THR A 120 -16.19 -1.90 -14.06
N ARG A 121 -17.18 -2.14 -13.18
CA ARG A 121 -16.95 -2.32 -11.75
C ARG A 121 -16.87 -3.80 -11.40
N TYR A 122 -15.86 -4.17 -10.62
CA TYR A 122 -15.68 -5.49 -10.02
C TYR A 122 -15.78 -5.35 -8.50
N ALA A 123 -16.88 -5.84 -7.92
CA ALA A 123 -17.05 -5.91 -6.47
C ALA A 123 -16.41 -7.19 -5.91
N ASP A 124 -15.94 -7.15 -4.66
CA ASP A 124 -15.19 -8.24 -4.02
C ASP A 124 -14.06 -8.78 -4.91
N TYR A 125 -13.29 -7.86 -5.53
CA TYR A 125 -12.33 -8.18 -6.58
C TYR A 125 -11.35 -9.28 -6.17
N MET A 126 -10.73 -9.18 -4.99
CA MET A 126 -9.76 -10.15 -4.51
C MET A 126 -10.42 -11.51 -4.21
N LYS A 127 -11.62 -11.51 -3.61
CA LYS A 127 -12.31 -12.75 -3.25
C LYS A 127 -12.91 -13.44 -4.46
N ALA A 128 -13.70 -12.73 -5.25
CA ALA A 128 -14.51 -13.27 -6.34
C ALA A 128 -13.73 -13.42 -7.65
N HIS A 129 -12.71 -12.58 -7.89
CA HIS A 129 -11.98 -12.56 -9.16
C HIS A 129 -10.50 -12.96 -9.05
N ARG A 130 -9.93 -13.04 -7.84
CA ARG A 130 -8.55 -13.50 -7.61
C ARG A 130 -8.44 -14.73 -6.70
N GLY A 131 -9.56 -15.27 -6.23
CA GLY A 131 -9.58 -16.49 -5.40
C GLY A 131 -9.05 -16.32 -3.98
N LEU A 132 -8.78 -15.09 -3.54
CA LEU A 132 -8.31 -14.79 -2.19
C LEU A 132 -9.49 -14.79 -1.21
N ARG A 133 -10.01 -15.99 -0.92
CA ARG A 133 -11.23 -16.21 -0.12
C ARG A 133 -11.27 -15.46 1.22
N TRP A 134 -10.12 -15.32 1.87
CA TRP A 134 -10.00 -14.67 3.17
C TRP A 134 -9.50 -13.23 3.09
N PHE A 135 -9.49 -12.62 1.91
CA PHE A 135 -9.11 -11.23 1.76
C PHE A 135 -9.97 -10.34 2.68
N ARG A 136 -9.28 -9.49 3.43
CA ARG A 136 -9.87 -8.43 4.24
C ARG A 136 -9.04 -7.17 3.99
N PRO A 137 -9.69 -5.99 3.87
CA PRO A 137 -9.00 -4.72 3.89
C PRO A 137 -7.98 -4.65 5.02
N LEU A 138 -6.78 -4.16 4.71
CA LEU A 138 -5.74 -3.96 5.72
C LEU A 138 -6.18 -2.86 6.69
N ASP A 139 -6.21 -3.19 7.98
CA ASP A 139 -6.35 -2.18 9.03
C ASP A 139 -5.06 -1.35 9.09
N ARG A 140 -5.17 -0.10 8.66
CA ARG A 140 -4.07 0.87 8.63
C ARG A 140 -4.04 1.78 9.85
N SER A 141 -4.83 1.50 10.89
CA SER A 141 -4.87 2.32 12.11
C SER A 141 -3.53 2.31 12.86
N CYS A 142 -2.84 1.17 12.90
CA CYS A 142 -1.53 1.03 13.56
C CYS A 142 -0.35 1.50 12.69
N PHE A 143 -0.43 1.28 11.36
CA PHE A 143 0.60 1.63 10.39
C PHE A 143 -0.02 2.34 9.19
N PRO A 144 -0.25 3.66 9.29
CA PRO A 144 -0.92 4.42 8.23
C PRO A 144 -0.07 4.58 6.97
N ARG A 145 1.24 4.37 7.07
CA ARG A 145 2.22 4.35 5.98
C ARG A 145 3.12 3.11 6.14
N PRO A 146 3.69 2.58 5.04
CA PRO A 146 4.70 1.53 5.14
C PRO A 146 5.83 1.95 6.10
N PRO A 147 6.20 1.10 7.08
CA PRO A 147 7.35 1.37 7.93
C PRO A 147 8.62 1.49 7.09
N ALA A 148 9.40 2.54 7.34
CA ALA A 148 10.71 2.73 6.73
C ALA A 148 11.78 2.74 7.82
N GLY A 149 12.85 1.97 7.62
CA GLY A 149 13.86 1.79 8.64
C GLY A 149 15.00 0.88 8.20
N TRP A 150 15.81 0.53 9.18
CA TRP A 150 16.94 -0.37 9.06
C TRP A 150 16.65 -1.70 9.76
N CYS A 151 17.15 -2.80 9.19
CA CYS A 151 17.09 -4.14 9.74
C CYS A 151 18.50 -4.73 9.86
N SER A 152 18.84 -5.27 11.02
CA SER A 152 20.19 -5.79 11.30
C SER A 152 20.59 -7.00 10.44
N TRP A 153 19.62 -7.80 9.97
CA TRP A 153 19.86 -9.11 9.36
C TRP A 153 20.78 -9.05 8.13
N TYR A 154 20.54 -8.10 7.22
CA TYR A 154 21.18 -8.09 5.89
C TYR A 154 22.68 -7.83 5.90
N TYR A 155 23.21 -7.30 7.01
CA TYR A 155 24.65 -7.14 7.18
C TYR A 155 25.20 -8.04 8.28
N TYR A 156 24.54 -8.06 9.44
CA TYR A 156 25.09 -8.71 10.63
C TYR A 156 24.70 -10.19 10.73
N TYR A 157 23.59 -10.62 10.15
CA TYR A 157 22.96 -11.91 10.47
C TYR A 157 22.93 -12.12 12.01
N LEU A 158 23.41 -13.27 12.48
CA LEU A 158 23.56 -13.60 13.89
C LEU A 158 24.70 -12.87 14.60
N GLY A 159 25.45 -12.00 13.92
CA GLY A 159 26.58 -11.25 14.47
C GLY A 159 26.22 -9.93 15.15
N ILE A 160 24.94 -9.53 15.13
CA ILE A 160 24.52 -8.24 15.70
C ILE A 160 24.76 -8.19 17.22
N ASP A 161 25.25 -7.06 17.71
CA ASP A 161 25.42 -6.81 19.14
C ASP A 161 24.94 -5.40 19.53
N GLU A 162 25.00 -5.10 20.82
CA GLU A 162 24.58 -3.82 21.39
C GLU A 162 25.40 -2.63 20.88
N ALA A 163 26.71 -2.79 20.71
CA ALA A 163 27.59 -1.72 20.26
C ALA A 163 27.32 -1.36 18.80
N GLU A 164 27.14 -2.35 17.94
CA GLU A 164 26.75 -2.18 16.54
C GLU A 164 25.35 -1.58 16.41
N THR A 165 24.40 -2.00 17.25
CA THR A 165 23.06 -1.41 17.27
C THR A 165 23.12 0.08 17.60
N ILE A 166 23.93 0.47 18.60
CA ILE A 166 24.12 1.88 18.97
C ILE A 166 24.75 2.68 17.82
N ARG A 167 25.85 2.16 17.22
CA ARG A 167 26.52 2.82 16.09
C ARG A 167 25.57 3.08 14.92
N ASN A 168 24.79 2.07 14.52
CA ASN A 168 23.83 2.21 13.43
C ASN A 168 22.70 3.18 13.82
N THR A 169 22.20 3.12 15.06
CA THR A 169 21.16 4.03 15.54
C THR A 169 21.61 5.49 15.44
N ASP A 170 22.84 5.80 15.87
CA ASP A 170 23.39 7.16 15.79
C ASP A 170 23.49 7.64 14.35
N TRP A 171 24.08 6.82 13.48
CA TRP A 171 24.22 7.15 12.07
C TRP A 171 22.87 7.36 11.38
N LEU A 172 21.89 6.49 11.63
CA LEU A 172 20.53 6.60 11.07
C LEU A 172 19.83 7.88 11.54
N ALA A 173 19.98 8.22 12.82
CA ALA A 173 19.37 9.41 13.41
C ALA A 173 19.94 10.71 12.81
N GLU A 174 21.25 10.73 12.53
CA GLU A 174 21.95 11.87 11.95
C GLU A 174 21.72 12.00 10.43
N ASN A 175 21.63 10.88 9.71
CA ASN A 175 21.72 10.89 8.24
C ASN A 175 20.42 10.53 7.52
N LEU A 176 19.64 9.55 8.02
CA LEU A 176 18.48 9.03 7.28
C LEU A 176 17.13 9.42 7.87
N LYS A 177 17.09 9.82 9.15
CA LYS A 177 15.87 10.26 9.80
C LYS A 177 15.17 11.43 9.07
N PRO A 178 15.87 12.47 8.55
CA PRO A 178 15.23 13.53 7.76
C PRO A 178 14.55 13.03 6.48
N PHE A 179 14.94 11.86 5.98
CA PHE A 179 14.41 11.24 4.76
C PHE A 179 13.33 10.19 5.04
N GLY A 180 12.85 10.09 6.29
CA GLY A 180 11.75 9.21 6.68
C GLY A 180 12.17 7.85 7.24
N CYS A 181 13.45 7.65 7.56
CA CYS A 181 13.87 6.48 8.35
C CYS A 181 13.39 6.63 9.79
N GLU A 182 12.46 5.77 10.21
CA GLU A 182 11.82 5.84 11.52
C GLU A 182 12.19 4.64 12.41
N TRP A 183 12.53 3.48 11.82
CA TRP A 183 12.68 2.23 12.57
C TRP A 183 14.12 1.71 12.62
N VAL A 184 14.48 1.14 13.78
CA VAL A 184 15.69 0.34 13.98
C VAL A 184 15.22 -1.05 14.43
N GLN A 185 15.22 -2.00 13.50
CA GLN A 185 14.81 -3.37 13.72
C GLN A 185 16.02 -4.25 14.02
N ILE A 186 16.04 -4.84 15.21
CA ILE A 186 16.99 -5.89 15.57
C ILE A 186 16.34 -7.21 15.20
N ASP A 187 16.81 -7.81 14.12
CA ASP A 187 16.38 -9.14 13.70
C ASP A 187 17.06 -10.22 14.57
N ASP A 188 17.02 -11.44 14.10
CA ASP A 188 17.56 -12.61 14.76
C ASP A 188 19.06 -12.50 15.13
N GLY A 189 19.43 -13.04 16.30
CA GLY A 189 20.79 -12.97 16.86
C GLY A 189 20.91 -12.28 18.23
N TRP A 190 19.81 -11.76 18.79
CA TRP A 190 19.76 -11.15 20.12
C TRP A 190 19.55 -12.15 21.26
N GLN A 191 19.00 -13.31 20.93
CA GLN A 191 18.61 -14.37 21.85
C GLN A 191 19.84 -15.13 22.38
N ASP A 192 19.71 -15.67 23.58
CA ASP A 192 20.63 -16.68 24.09
C ASP A 192 20.32 -18.05 23.46
N LYS A 193 21.27 -18.99 23.61
CA LYS A 193 21.08 -20.37 23.16
C LYS A 193 19.94 -21.03 23.94
N GLY A 194 18.98 -21.61 23.21
CA GLY A 194 17.90 -22.39 23.79
C GLY A 194 18.33 -23.81 24.15
N SER A 195 17.46 -24.51 24.86
CA SER A 195 17.59 -25.95 25.12
C SER A 195 16.90 -26.75 24.01
N GLY A 196 17.61 -27.68 23.37
CA GLY A 196 17.08 -28.52 22.29
C GLY A 196 18.14 -28.94 21.26
N TYR A 197 17.72 -29.53 20.14
CA TYR A 197 18.62 -29.95 19.06
C TYR A 197 19.07 -28.77 18.18
N GLY A 198 20.36 -28.70 17.83
CA GLY A 198 20.89 -27.74 16.86
C GLY A 198 21.10 -26.31 17.38
N LEU A 199 20.99 -25.31 16.49
CA LEU A 199 21.14 -23.88 16.79
C LEU A 199 19.85 -23.25 17.37
N ASN A 200 19.12 -23.99 18.22
CA ASN A 200 17.88 -23.49 18.81
C ASN A 200 18.15 -22.25 19.68
N ARG A 201 17.24 -21.27 19.58
CA ARG A 201 17.29 -20.02 20.34
C ARG A 201 16.22 -20.00 21.43
N ASP A 202 16.55 -19.38 22.55
CA ASP A 202 15.57 -19.05 23.57
C ASP A 202 15.01 -17.65 23.31
N PHE A 203 13.82 -17.58 22.73
CA PHE A 203 13.12 -16.31 22.45
C PHE A 203 12.67 -15.55 23.71
N PHE A 204 12.88 -16.12 24.90
CA PHE A 204 12.60 -15.47 26.18
C PHE A 204 13.85 -15.00 26.91
N LYS A 205 15.05 -15.30 26.40
CA LYS A 205 16.33 -14.98 27.05
C LYS A 205 17.23 -14.17 26.13
N VAL A 206 17.72 -13.04 26.63
CA VAL A 206 18.67 -12.17 25.93
C VAL A 206 20.09 -12.72 26.11
N CYS A 207 20.89 -12.71 25.04
CA CYS A 207 22.32 -13.04 25.13
C CYS A 207 23.08 -11.92 25.84
N ALA A 208 23.44 -12.12 27.11
CA ALA A 208 24.11 -11.11 27.94
C ALA A 208 25.53 -10.74 27.45
N GLU A 209 26.19 -11.63 26.70
CA GLU A 209 27.50 -11.33 26.09
C GLU A 209 27.37 -10.27 24.98
N LYS A 210 26.34 -10.39 24.14
CA LYS A 210 26.09 -9.48 23.01
C LYS A 210 25.31 -8.23 23.43
N PHE A 211 24.44 -8.38 24.42
CA PHE A 211 23.52 -7.34 24.90
C PHE A 211 23.62 -7.19 26.42
N PRO A 212 24.77 -6.73 26.95
CA PRO A 212 25.05 -6.71 28.38
C PRO A 212 24.13 -5.77 29.17
N ARG A 213 23.58 -4.72 28.55
CA ARG A 213 22.58 -3.83 29.19
C ARG A 213 21.13 -4.25 28.88
N GLY A 214 20.96 -5.29 28.05
CA GLY A 214 19.67 -5.88 27.69
C GLY A 214 18.85 -5.06 26.70
N MET A 215 17.80 -5.70 26.15
CA MET A 215 17.00 -5.13 25.06
C MET A 215 16.17 -3.90 25.48
N LYS A 216 15.82 -3.77 26.77
CA LYS A 216 15.14 -2.57 27.29
C LYS A 216 16.03 -1.33 27.15
N PHE A 217 17.31 -1.45 27.51
CA PHE A 217 18.26 -0.36 27.37
C PHE A 217 18.37 0.09 25.91
N LEU A 218 18.51 -0.84 24.97
CA LEU A 218 18.56 -0.52 23.54
C LEU A 218 17.29 0.14 23.03
N ALA A 219 16.12 -0.37 23.42
CA ALA A 219 14.85 0.23 23.02
C ALA A 219 14.71 1.68 23.53
N ASP A 220 15.16 1.95 24.76
CA ASP A 220 15.17 3.31 25.32
C ASP A 220 16.21 4.20 24.64
N TYR A 221 17.39 3.66 24.31
CA TYR A 221 18.41 4.38 23.55
C TYR A 221 17.92 4.81 22.16
N ILE A 222 17.32 3.88 21.40
CA ILE A 222 16.74 4.14 20.07
C ILE A 222 15.67 5.24 20.15
N ARG A 223 14.79 5.17 21.16
CA ARG A 223 13.78 6.22 21.41
C ARG A 223 14.42 7.58 21.74
N SER A 224 15.52 7.59 22.49
CA SER A 224 16.23 8.83 22.84
C SER A 224 16.80 9.57 21.61
N LYS A 225 17.11 8.83 20.53
CA LYS A 225 17.52 9.39 19.23
C LYS A 225 16.34 9.79 18.34
N GLY A 226 15.11 9.62 18.85
CA GLY A 226 13.85 9.88 18.16
C GLY A 226 13.59 8.92 17.01
N LEU A 227 14.10 7.69 17.11
CA LEU A 227 13.78 6.56 16.24
C LEU A 227 12.88 5.56 17.01
N ARG A 228 12.36 4.55 16.32
CA ARG A 228 11.42 3.56 16.85
C ARG A 228 12.09 2.18 16.89
N PRO A 229 12.19 1.53 18.06
CA PRO A 229 12.77 0.20 18.15
C PRO A 229 11.80 -0.87 17.62
N GLY A 230 12.34 -1.85 16.90
CA GLY A 230 11.64 -3.06 16.46
C GLY A 230 12.46 -4.32 16.79
N ILE A 231 11.77 -5.44 16.94
CA ILE A 231 12.30 -6.78 17.19
C ILE A 231 11.53 -7.80 16.36
#